data_AF-A0A226DRQ1-F1
#
_entry.id   AF-A0A226DRQ1-F1
#
_cell.length_a   1.000
_cell.length_b   1.000
_cell.length_c   1.000
_cell.angle_alpha   90.00
_cell.angle_beta   90.00
_cell.angle_gamma   90.00
#
_symmetry.space_group_name_H-M   'P 1'
#
loop_
_entity.id
_entity.type
_entity.pdbx_description
1 polymer ?
#
loop_
_entity_poly.entity_id
_entity_poly.type
_entity_poly.pdbx_seq_one_letter_code
_entity_poly.pdbx_strand_id
1 'polypeptide(L)'
;MRLHFEDKKVWGDPEVFRPERFINQAGEIVNTKNIISFSFVVLASKEAMQTVLTEEGSYGRDVSGMLGERCFNKNLGIVTAQGEIWEKSRIWTFKTLKNLGFGKSAEVEGYVQIDKKMGTEGAVEVELLFSPAILSIMWQLMVGRISKADEPLINVLSENINKFVLSSAFAAGLVTAFPVLRHIFPRWTGYNVQMAFFTVSHEIAENLYAESELKLKSSPDTEPATNMVDAFVQNCVTEPSNVFNRSNFQLIFMDLILAGTETTSTFMEACVLYLFVVSYPHVQEKVYQEILRVAPDGRPLKFSDRQKYIHNVKSVTFILHNPKLSLYYAF
;
A
#
# COMPACT_ATOMS: atom_id res chain seq x y z
N MET A 1 23.69 6.08 17.52
CA MET A 1 23.00 7.38 17.73
C MET A 1 22.29 7.28 19.08
N ARG A 2 22.89 7.82 20.14
CA ARG A 2 22.34 7.90 21.52
C ARG A 2 22.09 9.38 21.78
N LEU A 3 20.85 9.85 21.79
CA LEU A 3 20.64 11.27 22.08
C LEU A 3 19.62 11.58 23.19
N HIS A 4 18.92 10.59 23.75
CA HIS A 4 18.06 10.83 24.92
C HIS A 4 18.06 9.76 26.02
N PHE A 5 18.93 8.75 25.91
CA PHE A 5 19.11 7.77 26.97
C PHE A 5 19.90 8.32 28.17
N GLU A 6 20.57 9.47 28.07
CA GLU A 6 21.59 9.92 29.04
C GLU A 6 21.16 11.00 30.05
N ASP A 7 19.90 11.46 30.05
CA ASP A 7 19.46 12.45 31.04
C ASP A 7 19.33 11.83 32.44
N LYS A 8 20.36 12.04 33.28
CA LYS A 8 20.42 11.57 34.67
C LYS A 8 19.28 12.11 35.55
N LYS A 9 18.64 13.24 35.21
CA LYS A 9 17.48 13.73 35.96
C LYS A 9 16.23 12.90 35.71
N VAL A 10 16.10 12.34 34.51
CA VAL A 10 14.94 11.54 34.10
C VAL A 10 15.18 10.05 34.37
N TRP A 11 16.40 9.56 34.12
CA TRP A 11 16.72 8.13 34.12
C TRP A 11 17.61 7.68 35.30
N GLY A 12 18.12 8.62 36.11
CA GLY A 12 19.01 8.35 37.24
C GLY A 12 20.40 7.88 36.79
N ASP A 13 20.49 6.59 36.49
CA ASP A 13 21.69 5.87 36.05
C ASP A 13 21.52 5.38 34.59
N PRO A 14 21.54 6.30 33.60
CA PRO A 14 21.26 6.00 32.20
C PRO A 14 22.22 4.99 31.54
N GLU A 15 23.45 4.90 32.03
CA GLU A 15 24.48 3.99 31.53
C GLU A 15 24.22 2.52 31.92
N VAL A 16 23.30 2.28 32.86
CA VAL A 16 22.93 0.94 33.33
C VAL A 16 21.64 0.51 32.62
N PHE A 17 21.70 -0.60 31.87
CA PHE A 17 20.53 -1.18 31.23
C PHE A 17 19.58 -1.76 32.29
N ARG A 18 18.42 -1.12 32.48
CA ARG A 18 17.38 -1.47 33.45
C ARG A 18 16.01 -1.60 32.76
N PRO A 19 15.67 -2.79 32.23
CA PRO A 19 14.43 -3.00 31.47
C PRO A 19 13.17 -2.67 32.29
N GLU A 20 13.23 -2.81 33.62
CA GLU A 20 12.15 -2.47 34.56
C GLU A 20 11.80 -0.97 34.61
N ARG A 21 12.59 -0.09 33.99
CA ARG A 21 12.26 1.35 33.86
C ARG A 21 11.24 1.63 32.77
N PHE A 22 11.11 0.71 31.81
CA PHE A 22 10.25 0.87 30.64
C PHE A 22 8.96 0.08 30.79
N ILE A 23 8.95 -0.96 31.64
CA ILE A 23 7.85 -1.90 31.79
C ILE A 23 7.54 -2.07 33.28
N ASN A 24 6.29 -1.82 33.69
CA ASN A 24 5.87 -2.04 35.07
C ASN A 24 5.65 -3.53 35.38
N GLN A 25 5.34 -3.86 36.64
CA GLN A 25 5.09 -5.25 37.05
C GLN A 25 3.88 -5.91 36.36
N ALA A 26 2.99 -5.12 35.75
CA ALA A 26 1.86 -5.60 34.96
C ALA A 26 2.20 -5.78 33.46
N GLY A 27 3.44 -5.52 33.05
CA GLY A 27 3.86 -5.63 31.65
C GLY A 27 3.54 -4.40 30.79
N GLU A 28 3.09 -3.30 31.38
CA GLU A 28 2.69 -2.10 30.66
C GLU A 28 3.85 -1.12 30.49
N ILE A 29 3.91 -0.45 29.34
CA ILE A 29 4.96 0.53 29.07
C ILE A 29 4.73 1.81 29.88
N VAL A 30 5.73 2.20 30.66
CA VAL A 30 5.71 3.43 31.48
C VAL A 30 6.69 4.48 30.93
N ASN A 31 6.45 5.76 31.27
CA ASN A 31 7.31 6.88 30.89
C ASN A 31 7.45 7.13 29.36
N THR A 32 6.44 6.75 28.58
CA THR A 32 6.39 6.84 27.11
C THR A 32 6.75 8.21 26.53
N LYS A 33 6.48 9.30 27.27
CA LYS A 33 6.77 10.68 26.84
C LYS A 33 8.27 11.02 26.78
N ASN A 34 9.09 10.30 27.55
CA ASN A 34 10.54 10.53 27.64
C ASN A 34 11.35 9.47 26.87
N ILE A 35 10.69 8.42 26.39
CA ILE A 35 11.28 7.43 25.50
C ILE A 35 11.32 8.05 24.10
N ILE A 36 12.52 8.22 23.56
CA ILE A 36 12.67 8.54 22.14
C ILE A 36 12.96 7.23 21.41
N SER A 37 12.12 6.93 20.44
CA SER A 37 12.21 5.75 19.57
C SER A 37 13.41 5.86 18.63
N PHE A 38 14.63 5.78 19.15
CA PHE A 38 15.85 5.77 18.33
C PHE A 38 16.57 4.42 18.31
N SER A 39 15.95 3.37 18.86
CA SER A 39 16.46 2.00 18.71
C SER A 39 15.79 1.35 17.49
N PHE A 40 16.43 1.47 16.33
CA PHE A 40 16.08 0.67 15.16
C PHE A 40 16.78 -0.68 15.25
N VAL A 41 16.01 -1.76 15.16
CA VAL A 41 16.55 -3.11 15.03
C VAL A 41 16.44 -3.51 13.57
N VAL A 42 17.58 -3.70 12.91
CA VAL A 42 17.63 -4.15 11.51
C VAL A 42 17.84 -5.66 11.48
N LEU A 43 16.85 -6.40 10.96
CA LEU A 43 16.93 -7.84 10.76
C LEU A 43 17.47 -8.12 9.36
N ALA A 44 18.70 -8.63 9.26
CA ALA A 44 19.36 -8.85 7.97
C ALA A 44 19.45 -10.34 7.55
N SER A 45 19.36 -11.27 8.50
CA SER A 45 19.42 -12.72 8.23
C SER A 45 18.02 -13.33 8.16
N LYS A 46 17.86 -14.36 7.33
CA LYS A 46 16.62 -15.13 7.22
C LYS A 46 16.18 -15.69 8.57
N GLU A 47 17.13 -16.22 9.34
CA GLU A 47 16.90 -16.86 10.63
C GLU A 47 16.33 -15.83 11.62
N ALA A 48 16.98 -14.66 11.76
CA ALA A 48 16.47 -13.58 12.62
C ALA A 48 15.09 -13.07 12.17
N MET A 49 14.85 -12.92 10.86
CA MET A 49 13.53 -12.54 10.35
C MET A 49 12.47 -13.58 10.69
N GLN A 50 12.76 -14.88 10.51
CA GLN A 50 11.82 -15.95 10.83
C GLN A 50 11.51 -16.00 12.32
N THR A 51 12.53 -15.89 13.18
CA THR A 51 12.33 -15.87 14.64
C THR A 51 11.49 -14.68 15.07
N VAL A 52 11.85 -13.46 14.65
CA VAL A 52 11.15 -12.26 15.14
C VAL A 52 9.74 -12.17 14.56
N LEU A 53 9.54 -12.43 13.27
CA LEU A 53 8.22 -12.30 12.63
C LEU A 53 7.20 -13.37 13.07
N THR A 54 7.61 -14.38 13.83
CA THR A 54 6.70 -15.36 14.45
C THR A 54 6.31 -15.00 15.88
N GLU A 55 7.00 -14.04 16.51
CA GLU A 55 6.73 -13.63 17.88
C GLU A 55 5.63 -12.55 17.90
N GLU A 56 4.57 -12.76 18.69
CA GLU A 56 3.46 -11.80 18.77
C GLU A 56 3.91 -10.40 19.22
N GLY A 57 4.97 -10.33 20.03
CA GLY A 57 5.57 -9.07 20.47
C GLY A 57 6.15 -8.23 19.33
N SER A 58 6.39 -8.79 18.15
CA SER A 58 6.89 -8.08 16.97
C SER A 58 5.77 -7.47 16.11
N TYR A 59 4.50 -7.68 16.45
CA TYR A 59 3.36 -7.24 15.62
C TYR A 59 2.98 -5.77 15.83
N GLY A 60 3.67 -5.06 16.73
CA GLY A 60 3.51 -3.63 16.92
C GLY A 60 3.63 -2.84 15.61
N ARG A 61 2.95 -1.69 15.56
CA ARG A 61 3.06 -0.71 14.48
C ARG A 61 3.47 0.64 15.05
N ASP A 62 4.36 1.32 14.34
CA ASP A 62 4.65 2.72 14.64
C ASP A 62 3.49 3.58 14.14
N VAL A 63 2.87 4.31 15.07
CA VAL A 63 1.79 5.27 14.82
C VAL A 63 2.18 6.66 15.33
N SER A 64 3.48 6.94 15.39
CA SER A 64 4.00 8.25 15.75
C SER A 64 4.10 9.19 14.55
N GLY A 65 4.17 10.49 14.83
CA GLY A 65 4.39 11.53 13.82
C GLY A 65 3.38 11.49 12.67
N MET A 66 3.92 11.41 11.45
CA MET A 66 3.15 11.43 10.21
C MET A 66 2.24 10.18 10.05
N LEU A 67 2.67 9.00 10.53
CA LEU A 67 1.84 7.79 10.51
C LEU A 67 0.67 7.89 11.49
N GLY A 68 0.85 8.57 12.62
CA GLY A 68 -0.24 8.88 13.55
C GLY A 68 -1.25 9.85 12.96
N GLU A 69 -0.78 10.93 12.34
CA GLU A 69 -1.65 11.92 11.68
C GLU A 69 -2.43 11.31 10.51
N ARG A 70 -1.80 10.44 9.74
CA ARG A 70 -2.42 9.65 8.68
C ARG A 70 -3.63 8.85 9.17
N CYS A 71 -3.59 8.29 10.39
CA CYS A 71 -4.67 7.47 10.94
C CYS A 71 -5.53 8.19 11.98
N PHE A 72 -5.58 9.53 11.95
CA PHE A 72 -6.33 10.37 12.88
C PHE A 72 -5.93 10.19 14.35
N ASN A 73 -4.70 9.73 14.60
CA ASN A 73 -4.19 9.29 15.91
C ASN A 73 -5.08 8.21 16.55
N LYS A 74 -5.71 7.36 15.73
CA LYS A 74 -6.59 6.27 16.15
C LYS A 74 -6.07 4.93 15.63
N ASN A 75 -6.46 3.86 16.31
CA ASN A 75 -6.17 2.49 15.89
C ASN A 75 -7.12 2.09 14.73
N LEU A 76 -6.79 2.46 13.49
CA LEU A 76 -7.61 2.26 12.28
C LEU A 76 -6.74 1.82 11.08
N GLY A 77 -7.39 1.33 10.03
CA GLY A 77 -6.76 0.88 8.78
C GLY A 77 -6.25 -0.57 8.81
N ILE A 78 -5.49 -0.95 7.79
CA ILE A 78 -4.81 -2.25 7.69
C ILE A 78 -3.32 -2.09 7.95
N VAL A 79 -2.73 -0.97 7.53
CA VAL A 79 -1.29 -0.69 7.71
C VAL A 79 -0.96 -0.35 9.16
N THR A 80 -1.75 0.52 9.78
CA THR A 80 -1.47 1.10 11.11
C THR A 80 -2.21 0.41 12.26
N ALA A 81 -3.31 -0.30 11.98
CA ALA A 81 -4.10 -0.91 13.04
C ALA A 81 -3.39 -2.09 13.72
N GLN A 82 -3.81 -2.36 14.95
CA GLN A 82 -3.33 -3.46 15.80
C GLN A 82 -4.49 -4.17 16.52
N GLY A 83 -4.23 -5.41 16.94
CA GLY A 83 -5.17 -6.24 17.69
C GLY A 83 -6.43 -6.59 16.90
N GLU A 84 -7.57 -6.64 17.60
CA GLU A 84 -8.86 -7.06 17.05
C GLU A 84 -9.30 -6.22 15.84
N ILE A 85 -9.06 -4.91 15.84
CA ILE A 85 -9.44 -4.01 14.74
C ILE A 85 -8.70 -4.43 13.45
N TRP A 86 -7.40 -4.69 13.55
CA TRP A 86 -6.59 -5.13 12.43
C TRP A 86 -7.01 -6.50 11.93
N GLU A 87 -7.18 -7.47 12.84
CA GLU A 87 -7.53 -8.84 12.49
C GLU A 87 -8.87 -8.89 11.75
N LYS A 88 -9.91 -8.26 12.31
CA LYS A 88 -11.24 -8.22 11.70
C LYS A 88 -11.24 -7.44 10.38
N SER A 89 -10.67 -6.24 10.35
CA SER A 89 -10.61 -5.42 9.12
C SER A 89 -9.88 -6.15 8.01
N ARG A 90 -8.70 -6.71 8.29
CA ARG A 90 -7.87 -7.42 7.32
C ARG A 90 -8.58 -8.66 6.78
N ILE A 91 -9.08 -9.53 7.64
CA ILE A 91 -9.74 -10.77 7.23
C ILE A 91 -10.97 -10.45 6.37
N TRP A 92 -11.80 -9.50 6.82
CA TRP A 92 -12.98 -9.08 6.10
C TRP A 92 -12.61 -8.48 4.75
N THR A 93 -11.70 -7.51 4.69
CA THR A 93 -11.28 -6.84 3.45
C THR A 93 -10.77 -7.84 2.41
N PHE A 94 -9.85 -8.74 2.78
CA PHE A 94 -9.31 -9.70 1.82
C PHE A 94 -10.33 -10.77 1.40
N LYS A 95 -11.28 -11.14 2.27
CA LYS A 95 -12.39 -12.01 1.90
C LYS A 95 -13.31 -11.33 0.89
N THR A 96 -13.67 -10.07 1.14
CA THR A 96 -14.50 -9.26 0.25
C THR A 96 -13.83 -9.04 -1.10
N LEU A 97 -12.55 -8.64 -1.12
CA LEU A 97 -11.77 -8.49 -2.35
C LEU A 97 -11.80 -9.77 -3.20
N LYS A 98 -11.56 -10.95 -2.59
CA LYS A 98 -11.61 -12.24 -3.31
C LYS A 98 -12.99 -12.58 -3.88
N ASN A 99 -14.06 -12.13 -3.21
CA ASN A 99 -15.43 -12.31 -3.69
C ASN A 99 -15.71 -11.39 -4.88
N LEU A 100 -15.23 -10.15 -4.83
CA LEU A 100 -15.32 -9.13 -5.88
C LEU A 100 -14.33 -9.33 -7.04
N GLY A 101 -13.79 -10.53 -7.19
CA GLY A 101 -12.92 -10.85 -8.34
C GLY A 101 -11.43 -10.52 -8.17
N PHE A 102 -10.99 -9.98 -7.02
CA PHE A 102 -9.56 -9.81 -6.76
C PHE A 102 -8.85 -11.17 -6.74
N GLY A 103 -7.89 -11.36 -7.64
CA GLY A 103 -7.25 -12.66 -7.88
C GLY A 103 -8.00 -13.61 -8.83
N LYS A 104 -9.22 -13.23 -9.26
CA LYS A 104 -10.01 -13.84 -10.36
C LYS A 104 -10.02 -12.89 -11.57
N SER A 105 -8.81 -12.57 -12.02
CA SER A 105 -8.35 -12.06 -13.32
C SER A 105 -9.28 -11.93 -14.55
N ALA A 106 -10.31 -12.76 -14.78
CA ALA A 106 -11.21 -12.59 -15.92
C ALA A 106 -11.96 -11.23 -15.88
N GLU A 107 -12.20 -10.72 -14.67
CA GLU A 107 -12.80 -9.41 -14.47
C GLU A 107 -11.78 -8.28 -14.64
N VAL A 108 -10.49 -8.53 -14.35
CA VAL A 108 -9.40 -7.53 -14.47
C VAL A 108 -8.95 -7.30 -15.92
N GLU A 109 -9.13 -8.29 -16.80
CA GLU A 109 -8.76 -8.22 -18.22
C GLU A 109 -9.47 -7.10 -19.00
N GLY A 110 -10.68 -6.71 -18.60
CA GLY A 110 -11.44 -5.65 -19.26
C GLY A 110 -10.92 -4.23 -19.02
N TYR A 111 -9.99 -4.06 -18.08
CA TYR A 111 -9.60 -2.75 -17.54
C TYR A 111 -8.21 -2.27 -17.96
N VAL A 112 -7.43 -3.12 -18.65
CA VAL A 112 -6.11 -2.75 -19.15
C VAL A 112 -6.26 -2.02 -20.49
N GLN A 113 -6.52 -0.72 -20.44
CA GLN A 113 -6.27 0.16 -21.59
C GLN A 113 -4.93 0.87 -21.37
N ILE A 114 -3.83 0.20 -21.72
CA ILE A 114 -2.55 0.90 -21.90
C ILE A 114 -2.70 1.67 -23.21
N ASP A 115 -3.20 2.90 -23.10
CA ASP A 115 -3.52 3.73 -24.24
C ASP A 115 -2.22 4.11 -24.98
N LYS A 116 -2.23 3.89 -26.31
CA LYS A 116 -1.43 4.34 -27.47
C LYS A 116 -0.06 5.03 -27.37
N LYS A 117 0.49 5.34 -26.20
CA LYS A 117 1.79 6.04 -26.03
C LYS A 117 3.01 5.22 -26.44
N MET A 118 2.89 3.89 -26.53
CA MET A 118 3.97 3.03 -27.06
C MET A 118 4.07 3.01 -28.59
N GLY A 119 3.26 3.81 -29.30
CA GLY A 119 3.20 3.86 -30.77
C GLY A 119 3.98 5.00 -31.43
N THR A 120 4.72 5.83 -30.69
CA THR A 120 5.47 6.96 -31.26
C THR A 120 6.96 6.63 -31.32
N GLU A 121 7.58 6.79 -32.49
CA GLU A 121 9.04 6.70 -32.68
C GLU A 121 9.74 7.63 -31.67
N GLY A 122 10.45 7.06 -30.69
CA GLY A 122 11.14 7.84 -29.65
C GLY A 122 11.49 7.04 -28.39
N ALA A 123 12.22 7.67 -27.47
CA ALA A 123 12.49 7.11 -26.15
C ALA A 123 11.19 7.06 -25.33
N VAL A 124 10.93 5.91 -24.69
CA VAL A 124 9.78 5.72 -23.80
C VAL A 124 10.22 5.99 -22.37
N GLU A 125 9.59 6.97 -21.73
CA GLU A 125 9.72 7.21 -20.29
C GLU A 125 8.98 6.10 -19.53
N VAL A 126 9.70 5.38 -18.67
CA VAL A 126 9.16 4.22 -17.95
C VAL A 126 8.74 4.56 -16.52
N GLU A 127 9.23 5.67 -15.96
CA GLU A 127 8.83 6.13 -14.62
C GLU A 127 7.32 6.40 -14.58
N LEU A 128 6.61 5.75 -13.65
CA LEU A 128 5.15 5.89 -13.45
C LEU A 128 4.29 5.51 -14.67
N LEU A 129 4.85 4.78 -15.65
CA LEU A 129 4.18 4.42 -16.89
C LEU A 129 2.89 3.62 -16.66
N PHE A 130 2.91 2.72 -15.67
CA PHE A 130 1.77 1.85 -15.37
C PHE A 130 0.85 2.41 -14.29
N SER A 131 1.28 3.43 -13.54
CA SER A 131 0.54 4.01 -12.40
C SER A 131 -0.91 4.36 -12.73
N PRO A 132 -1.24 5.10 -13.82
CA PRO A 132 -2.62 5.44 -14.14
C PRO A 132 -3.50 4.22 -14.47
N ALA A 133 -2.95 3.23 -15.17
CA ALA A 133 -3.68 2.02 -15.56
C ALA A 133 -3.99 1.16 -14.34
N ILE A 134 -3.00 0.94 -13.45
CA ILE A 134 -3.21 0.18 -12.23
C ILE A 134 -4.17 0.91 -11.28
N LEU A 135 -4.04 2.24 -11.14
CA LEU A 135 -4.96 3.02 -10.33
C LEU A 135 -6.40 2.88 -10.82
N SER A 136 -6.62 2.89 -12.14
CA SER A 136 -7.97 2.73 -12.71
C SER A 136 -8.56 1.36 -12.40
N ILE A 137 -7.75 0.29 -12.44
CA ILE A 137 -8.16 -1.06 -12.04
C ILE A 137 -8.55 -1.08 -10.55
N MET A 138 -7.70 -0.50 -9.71
CA MET A 138 -7.95 -0.42 -8.26
C MET A 138 -9.21 0.41 -7.96
N TRP A 139 -9.40 1.53 -8.65
CA TRP A 139 -10.59 2.36 -8.55
C TRP A 139 -11.85 1.58 -8.93
N GLN A 140 -11.84 0.89 -10.06
CA GLN A 140 -12.96 0.10 -10.53
C GLN A 140 -13.31 -1.04 -9.56
N LEU A 141 -12.32 -1.66 -8.91
CA LEU A 141 -12.55 -2.66 -7.86
C LEU A 141 -13.17 -2.03 -6.60
N MET A 142 -12.73 -0.83 -6.24
CA MET A 142 -13.21 -0.13 -5.05
C MET A 142 -14.63 0.42 -5.23
N VAL A 143 -14.89 1.09 -6.36
CA VAL A 143 -16.10 1.88 -6.63
C VAL A 143 -17.08 1.17 -7.56
N GLY A 144 -16.63 0.19 -8.34
CA GLY A 144 -17.48 -0.56 -9.28
C GLY A 144 -17.79 0.20 -10.58
N ARG A 145 -17.27 1.42 -10.77
CA ARG A 145 -17.45 2.22 -11.98
C ARG A 145 -16.27 3.14 -12.25
N ILE A 146 -16.10 3.51 -13.52
CA ILE A 146 -15.31 4.65 -13.97
C ILE A 146 -16.24 5.51 -14.84
N SER A 147 -16.79 6.57 -14.25
CA SER A 147 -17.63 7.54 -14.94
C SER A 147 -16.87 8.85 -15.20
N LYS A 148 -17.43 9.73 -16.05
CA LYS A 148 -16.87 11.07 -16.28
C LYS A 148 -16.77 11.92 -15.00
N ALA A 149 -17.59 11.63 -13.99
CA ALA A 149 -17.52 12.30 -12.69
C ALA A 149 -16.37 11.76 -11.82
N ASP A 150 -15.92 10.53 -12.07
CA ASP A 150 -14.83 9.88 -11.34
C ASP A 150 -13.46 10.27 -11.94
N GLU A 151 -13.37 10.60 -13.23
CA GLU A 151 -12.12 10.98 -13.92
C GLU A 151 -11.32 12.08 -13.19
N PRO A 152 -11.91 13.21 -12.74
CA PRO A 152 -11.17 14.22 -11.99
C PRO A 152 -10.63 13.70 -10.65
N LEU A 153 -11.39 12.83 -9.97
CA LEU A 153 -10.99 12.24 -8.69
C LEU A 153 -9.81 11.28 -8.88
N ILE A 154 -9.88 10.43 -9.91
CA ILE A 154 -8.80 9.50 -10.28
C ILE A 154 -7.55 10.28 -10.67
N ASN A 155 -7.67 11.37 -11.45
CA ASN A 155 -6.53 12.19 -11.86
C ASN A 155 -5.85 12.88 -10.67
N VAL A 156 -6.63 13.52 -9.79
CA VAL A 156 -6.09 14.16 -8.58
C VAL A 156 -5.44 13.12 -7.65
N LEU A 157 -6.04 11.94 -7.51
CA LEU A 157 -5.49 10.85 -6.72
C LEU A 157 -4.17 10.32 -7.33
N SER A 158 -4.14 10.12 -8.65
CA SER A 158 -2.94 9.73 -9.41
C SER A 158 -1.78 10.71 -9.22
N GLU A 159 -2.05 12.01 -9.38
CA GLU A 159 -1.03 13.05 -9.18
C GLU A 159 -0.48 13.06 -7.75
N ASN A 160 -1.35 12.89 -6.75
CA ASN A 160 -0.92 12.89 -5.36
C ASN A 160 -0.16 11.61 -4.99
N ILE A 161 -0.54 10.45 -5.53
CA ILE A 161 0.23 9.20 -5.39
C ILE A 161 1.62 9.39 -6.00
N ASN A 162 1.70 9.86 -7.24
CA ASN A 162 2.98 10.04 -7.92
C ASN A 162 3.89 11.02 -7.17
N LYS A 163 3.36 12.15 -6.70
CA LYS A 163 4.11 13.10 -5.85
C LYS A 163 4.51 12.47 -4.52
N PHE A 164 3.64 11.67 -3.90
CA PHE A 164 3.91 10.96 -2.66
C PHE A 164 5.11 10.02 -2.85
N VAL A 165 5.07 9.15 -3.86
CA VAL A 165 6.14 8.17 -4.17
C VAL A 165 7.47 8.86 -4.44
N LEU A 166 7.49 9.90 -5.28
CA LEU A 166 8.72 10.63 -5.60
C LEU A 166 9.27 11.42 -4.40
N SER A 167 8.41 11.80 -3.46
CA SER A 167 8.83 12.50 -2.23
C SER A 167 9.30 11.54 -1.14
N SER A 168 8.72 10.34 -1.03
CA SER A 168 8.75 9.50 0.17
C SER A 168 10.13 8.91 0.51
N ALA A 169 10.93 8.53 -0.49
CA ALA A 169 12.24 7.89 -0.34
C ALA A 169 13.19 8.64 0.63
N PHE A 170 13.32 9.96 0.45
CA PHE A 170 14.12 10.81 1.36
C PHE A 170 13.28 11.50 2.45
N ALA A 171 12.03 11.84 2.16
CA ALA A 171 11.16 12.62 3.05
C ALA A 171 10.75 11.87 4.32
N ALA A 172 10.26 10.63 4.16
CA ALA A 172 9.65 9.89 5.25
C ALA A 172 10.69 9.48 6.29
N GLY A 173 11.88 9.04 5.86
CA GLY A 173 12.98 8.69 6.76
C GLY A 173 13.46 9.86 7.62
N LEU A 174 13.59 11.07 7.05
CA LEU A 174 14.04 12.26 7.77
C LEU A 174 13.02 12.76 8.78
N VAL A 175 11.73 12.78 8.43
CA VAL A 175 10.66 13.20 9.35
C VAL A 175 10.49 12.21 10.49
N THR A 176 10.66 10.91 10.25
CA THR A 176 10.62 9.89 11.29
C THR A 176 11.84 9.98 12.22
N ALA A 177 13.05 10.19 11.66
CA ALA A 177 14.27 10.31 12.47
C ALA A 177 14.32 11.63 13.27
N PHE A 178 13.83 12.73 12.69
CA PHE A 178 13.82 14.05 13.31
C PHE A 178 12.43 14.72 13.18
N PRO A 179 11.49 14.37 14.08
CA PRO A 179 10.09 14.84 14.01
C PRO A 179 9.94 16.37 13.98
N VAL A 180 10.88 17.11 14.56
CA VAL A 180 10.87 18.58 14.58
C VAL A 180 10.99 19.18 13.17
N LEU A 181 11.67 18.51 12.24
CA LEU A 181 11.90 19.02 10.88
C LEU A 181 10.61 19.20 10.07
N ARG A 182 9.56 18.46 10.39
CA ARG A 182 8.24 18.63 9.74
C ARG A 182 7.60 19.99 10.04
N HIS A 183 7.94 20.61 11.17
CA HIS A 183 7.41 21.92 11.55
C HIS A 183 8.28 23.07 11.04
N ILE A 184 9.59 22.85 10.89
CA ILE A 184 10.54 23.89 10.47
C ILE A 184 10.67 23.95 8.94
N PHE A 185 10.74 22.79 8.27
CA PHE A 185 10.93 22.68 6.82
C PHE A 185 9.93 21.70 6.16
N PRO A 186 8.61 21.92 6.29
CA PRO A 186 7.59 21.00 5.80
C PRO A 186 7.60 20.74 4.28
N ARG A 187 8.06 21.72 3.49
CA ARG A 187 8.20 21.58 2.03
C ARG A 187 9.42 20.74 1.64
N TRP A 188 10.54 20.96 2.30
CA TRP A 188 11.81 20.28 2.01
C TRP A 188 11.80 18.83 2.47
N THR A 189 11.10 18.57 3.58
CA THR A 189 10.92 17.23 4.14
C THR A 189 9.84 16.42 3.44
N GLY A 190 9.22 16.92 2.36
CA GLY A 190 8.10 16.25 1.67
C GLY A 190 6.83 16.09 2.51
N TYR A 191 6.79 16.57 3.76
CA TYR A 191 5.67 16.40 4.67
C TYR A 191 4.36 16.97 4.11
N ASN A 192 4.40 18.15 3.48
CA ASN A 192 3.22 18.74 2.86
C ASN A 192 2.65 17.89 1.72
N VAL A 193 3.51 17.24 0.95
CA VAL A 193 3.09 16.36 -0.15
C VAL A 193 2.41 15.11 0.42
N GLN A 194 2.98 14.55 1.48
CA GLN A 194 2.42 13.39 2.16
C GLN A 194 1.05 13.69 2.78
N MET A 195 0.94 14.81 3.49
CA MET A 195 -0.34 15.24 4.07
C MET A 195 -1.38 15.58 3.00
N ALA A 196 -0.98 16.16 1.86
CA ALA A 196 -1.89 16.43 0.75
C ALA A 196 -2.51 15.13 0.21
N PHE A 197 -1.69 14.08 0.00
CA PHE A 197 -2.18 12.77 -0.41
C PHE A 197 -3.16 12.17 0.61
N PHE A 198 -2.84 12.23 1.91
CA PHE A 198 -3.74 11.69 2.94
C PHE A 198 -5.07 12.44 2.99
N THR A 199 -5.05 13.77 2.97
CA THR A 199 -6.26 14.59 2.99
C THR A 199 -7.14 14.30 1.78
N VAL A 200 -6.57 14.32 0.56
CA VAL A 200 -7.29 14.02 -0.68
C VAL A 200 -7.90 12.62 -0.64
N SER A 201 -7.13 11.61 -0.22
CA SER A 201 -7.62 10.23 -0.15
C SER A 201 -8.76 10.07 0.87
N HIS A 202 -8.65 10.73 2.02
CA HIS A 202 -9.70 10.71 3.04
C HIS A 202 -10.98 11.40 2.58
N GLU A 203 -10.88 12.54 1.89
CA GLU A 203 -12.04 13.26 1.34
C GLU A 203 -12.74 12.46 0.24
N ILE A 204 -11.99 11.86 -0.68
CA ILE A 204 -12.55 11.00 -1.72
C ILE A 204 -13.28 9.81 -1.10
N ALA A 205 -12.63 9.11 -0.16
CA ALA A 205 -13.23 7.95 0.49
C ALA A 205 -14.50 8.32 1.29
N GLU A 206 -14.49 9.47 1.96
CA GLU A 206 -15.64 9.99 2.71
C GLU A 206 -16.84 10.27 1.80
N ASN A 207 -16.59 10.92 0.66
CA ASN A 207 -17.63 11.23 -0.31
C ASN A 207 -18.23 9.97 -0.92
N LEU A 208 -17.40 8.99 -1.29
CA LEU A 208 -17.84 7.70 -1.81
C LEU A 208 -18.65 6.90 -0.78
N TYR A 209 -18.21 6.91 0.47
CA TYR A 209 -18.96 6.28 1.57
C TYR A 209 -20.33 6.96 1.75
N ALA A 210 -20.38 8.29 1.73
CA ALA A 210 -21.63 9.03 1.86
C ALA A 210 -22.60 8.77 0.69
N GLU A 211 -22.10 8.70 -0.55
CA GLU A 211 -22.89 8.33 -1.74
C GLU A 211 -23.51 6.93 -1.57
N SER A 212 -22.70 5.95 -1.17
CA SER A 212 -23.17 4.57 -0.97
C SER A 212 -24.13 4.44 0.21
N GLU A 213 -23.92 5.18 1.30
CA GLU A 213 -24.83 5.22 2.44
C GLU A 213 -26.21 5.80 2.07
N LEU A 214 -26.22 6.85 1.25
CA LEU A 214 -27.47 7.43 0.72
C LEU A 214 -28.19 6.44 -0.20
N LYS A 215 -27.45 5.76 -1.08
CA LYS A 215 -27.98 4.71 -1.96
C LYS A 215 -28.64 3.59 -1.15
N LEU A 216 -27.96 3.08 -0.13
CA LEU A 216 -28.49 2.02 0.75
C LEU A 216 -29.75 2.47 1.50
N LYS A 217 -29.78 3.70 2.02
CA LYS A 217 -30.97 4.26 2.69
C LYS A 217 -32.16 4.43 1.75
N SER A 218 -31.90 4.75 0.48
CA SER A 218 -32.95 4.95 -0.54
C SER A 218 -33.52 3.64 -1.09
N SER A 219 -32.77 2.53 -1.01
CA SER A 219 -33.16 1.22 -1.52
C SER A 219 -32.68 0.10 -0.57
N PRO A 220 -33.49 -0.25 0.45
CA PRO A 220 -33.09 -1.21 1.49
C PRO A 220 -32.94 -2.66 1.00
N ASP A 221 -33.64 -3.03 -0.07
CA ASP A 221 -33.60 -4.37 -0.70
C ASP A 221 -32.47 -4.47 -1.74
N THR A 222 -31.30 -3.89 -1.44
CA THR A 222 -30.22 -3.80 -2.42
C THR A 222 -29.66 -5.17 -2.77
N GLU A 223 -29.45 -5.41 -4.07
CA GLU A 223 -28.69 -6.56 -4.57
C GLU A 223 -27.32 -6.70 -3.86
N PRO A 224 -26.73 -7.91 -3.85
CA PRO A 224 -25.41 -8.11 -3.26
C PRO A 224 -24.41 -7.10 -3.82
N ALA A 225 -23.64 -6.48 -2.93
CA ALA A 225 -22.67 -5.46 -3.32
C ALA A 225 -21.71 -5.95 -4.41
N THR A 226 -21.57 -5.15 -5.46
CA THR A 226 -20.72 -5.43 -6.62
C THR A 226 -19.35 -4.73 -6.54
N ASN A 227 -19.12 -3.96 -5.48
CA ASN A 227 -17.89 -3.20 -5.26
C ASN A 227 -17.57 -3.09 -3.76
N MET A 228 -16.34 -2.68 -3.45
CA MET A 228 -15.82 -2.65 -2.08
C MET A 228 -16.53 -1.61 -1.21
N VAL A 229 -16.87 -0.44 -1.76
CA VAL A 229 -17.55 0.64 -1.02
C VAL A 229 -18.93 0.17 -0.56
N ASP A 230 -19.76 -0.32 -1.50
CA ASP A 230 -21.11 -0.80 -1.21
C ASP A 230 -21.06 -1.99 -0.23
N ALA A 231 -20.10 -2.90 -0.39
CA ALA A 231 -19.94 -4.04 0.51
C ALA A 231 -19.58 -3.59 1.94
N PHE A 232 -18.73 -2.58 2.08
CA PHE A 232 -18.35 -2.06 3.40
C PHE A 232 -19.53 -1.36 4.07
N VAL A 233 -20.26 -0.51 3.33
CA VAL A 233 -21.42 0.23 3.86
C VAL A 233 -22.54 -0.72 4.25
N GLN A 234 -22.85 -1.74 3.44
CA GLN A 234 -23.81 -2.79 3.80
C GLN A 234 -23.37 -3.51 5.09
N ASN A 235 -22.08 -3.86 5.19
CA ASN A 235 -21.55 -4.56 6.36
C ASN A 235 -21.62 -3.71 7.65
N CYS A 236 -21.44 -2.39 7.56
CA CYS A 236 -21.63 -1.48 8.70
C CYS A 236 -23.06 -1.56 9.27
N VAL A 237 -24.06 -1.84 8.42
CA VAL A 237 -25.46 -1.98 8.83
C VAL A 237 -25.76 -3.39 9.34
N THR A 238 -25.24 -4.43 8.70
CA THR A 238 -25.53 -5.82 9.07
C THR A 238 -24.78 -6.30 10.30
N GLU A 239 -23.52 -5.87 10.47
CA GLU A 239 -22.66 -6.24 11.59
C GLU A 239 -22.05 -5.00 12.26
N PRO A 240 -22.85 -4.21 13.01
CA PRO A 240 -22.36 -3.05 13.71
C PRO A 240 -21.24 -3.43 14.68
N SER A 241 -20.06 -2.84 14.50
CA SER A 241 -18.92 -3.03 15.38
C SER A 241 -18.11 -1.75 15.47
N ASN A 242 -17.21 -1.67 16.45
CA ASN A 242 -16.20 -0.61 16.50
C ASN A 242 -15.23 -0.65 15.32
N VAL A 243 -15.15 -1.76 14.58
CA VAL A 243 -14.27 -1.96 13.42
C VAL A 243 -14.89 -1.35 12.16
N PHE A 244 -16.17 -1.61 11.90
CA PHE A 244 -16.85 -1.17 10.68
C PHE A 244 -17.46 0.21 10.89
N ASN A 245 -16.65 1.25 10.63
CA ASN A 245 -17.07 2.64 10.70
C ASN A 245 -16.46 3.45 9.54
N ARG A 246 -17.04 4.63 9.33
CA ARG A 246 -16.67 5.57 8.27
C ARG A 246 -15.18 5.93 8.29
N SER A 247 -14.62 6.24 9.45
CA SER A 247 -13.19 6.55 9.56
C SER A 247 -12.30 5.36 9.20
N ASN A 248 -12.66 4.14 9.61
CA ASN A 248 -11.91 2.95 9.25
C ASN A 248 -11.96 2.68 7.74
N PHE A 249 -13.12 2.94 7.09
CA PHE A 249 -13.25 2.86 5.64
C PHE A 249 -12.30 3.81 4.91
N GLN A 250 -12.21 5.08 5.35
CA GLN A 250 -11.30 6.05 4.75
C GLN A 250 -9.85 5.55 4.73
N LEU A 251 -9.41 4.92 5.82
CA LEU A 251 -8.08 4.34 5.94
C LEU A 251 -7.90 3.10 5.06
N ILE A 252 -8.89 2.19 5.05
CA ILE A 252 -8.85 0.97 4.24
C ILE A 252 -8.82 1.32 2.74
N PHE A 253 -9.62 2.30 2.31
CA PHE A 253 -9.64 2.78 0.94
C PHE A 253 -8.26 3.30 0.52
N MET A 254 -7.66 4.19 1.33
CA MET A 254 -6.32 4.72 1.07
C MET A 254 -5.26 3.60 1.07
N ASP A 255 -5.30 2.68 2.04
CA ASP A 255 -4.36 1.56 2.14
C ASP A 255 -4.39 0.69 0.88
N LEU A 256 -5.59 0.36 0.38
CA LEU A 256 -5.75 -0.47 -0.82
C LEU A 256 -5.32 0.26 -2.09
N ILE A 257 -5.76 1.51 -2.28
CA ILE A 257 -5.41 2.29 -3.47
C ILE A 257 -3.90 2.51 -3.54
N LEU A 258 -3.26 2.98 -2.45
CA LEU A 258 -1.83 3.26 -2.45
C LEU A 258 -1.01 1.98 -2.65
N ALA A 259 -1.21 0.98 -1.78
CA ALA A 259 -0.42 -0.24 -1.82
C ALA A 259 -0.63 -1.02 -3.12
N GLY A 260 -1.86 -1.07 -3.64
CA GLY A 260 -2.18 -1.76 -4.88
C GLY A 260 -1.58 -1.08 -6.12
N THR A 261 -1.64 0.26 -6.16
CA THR A 261 -1.18 1.05 -7.31
C THR A 261 0.34 1.11 -7.37
N GLU A 262 0.99 1.53 -6.29
CA GLU A 262 2.44 1.77 -6.26
C GLU A 262 3.22 0.47 -6.49
N THR A 263 2.99 -0.55 -5.66
CA THR A 263 3.79 -1.79 -5.71
C THR A 263 3.66 -2.52 -7.05
N THR A 264 2.45 -2.57 -7.62
CA THR A 264 2.21 -3.23 -8.91
C THR A 264 2.82 -2.41 -10.05
N SER A 265 2.72 -1.08 -10.02
CA SER A 265 3.30 -0.23 -11.05
C SER A 265 4.82 -0.30 -11.05
N THR A 266 5.45 -0.15 -9.88
CA THR A 266 6.91 -0.31 -9.74
C THR A 266 7.37 -1.70 -10.18
N PHE A 267 6.60 -2.76 -9.86
CA PHE A 267 6.91 -4.10 -10.34
C PHE A 267 6.82 -4.22 -11.87
N MET A 268 5.79 -3.64 -12.49
CA MET A 268 5.61 -3.65 -13.94
C MET A 268 6.69 -2.83 -14.65
N GLU A 269 7.06 -1.68 -14.11
CA GLU A 269 8.14 -0.82 -14.59
C GLU A 269 9.49 -1.53 -14.51
N ALA A 270 9.77 -2.18 -13.37
CA ALA A 270 10.93 -3.04 -13.22
C ALA A 270 10.89 -4.16 -14.27
N CYS A 271 9.77 -4.86 -14.45
CA CYS A 271 9.65 -5.88 -15.49
C CYS A 271 10.00 -5.32 -16.87
N VAL A 272 9.51 -4.13 -17.23
CA VAL A 272 9.83 -3.49 -18.52
C VAL A 272 11.31 -3.15 -18.61
N LEU A 273 11.89 -2.47 -17.62
CA LEU A 273 13.30 -2.07 -17.64
C LEU A 273 14.24 -3.29 -17.70
N TYR A 274 13.96 -4.33 -16.91
CA TYR A 274 14.78 -5.54 -16.89
C TYR A 274 14.63 -6.39 -18.16
N LEU A 275 13.41 -6.52 -18.70
CA LEU A 275 13.16 -7.31 -19.91
C LEU A 275 13.60 -6.60 -21.19
N PHE A 276 13.31 -5.30 -21.33
CA PHE A 276 13.49 -4.57 -22.58
C PHE A 276 14.78 -3.75 -22.67
N VAL A 277 15.33 -3.25 -21.55
CA VAL A 277 16.34 -2.18 -21.62
C VAL A 277 17.75 -2.65 -21.26
N VAL A 278 17.96 -3.46 -20.21
CA VAL A 278 19.31 -3.54 -19.60
C VAL A 278 20.02 -4.89 -19.66
N SER A 279 19.35 -6.06 -19.59
CA SER A 279 20.11 -7.28 -19.24
C SER A 279 19.76 -8.62 -19.90
N TYR A 280 18.59 -8.81 -20.52
CA TYR A 280 18.17 -10.16 -20.96
C TYR A 280 17.32 -10.22 -22.26
N PRO A 281 17.80 -9.73 -23.41
CA PRO A 281 17.05 -9.79 -24.68
C PRO A 281 16.67 -11.22 -25.10
N HIS A 282 17.48 -12.22 -24.73
CA HIS A 282 17.19 -13.64 -24.96
C HIS A 282 16.04 -14.18 -24.09
N VAL A 283 15.77 -13.58 -22.92
CA VAL A 283 14.61 -13.93 -22.09
C VAL A 283 13.35 -13.30 -22.67
N GLN A 284 13.44 -12.04 -23.11
CA GLN A 284 12.34 -11.37 -23.82
C GLN A 284 11.91 -12.17 -25.06
N GLU A 285 12.85 -12.62 -25.88
CA GLU A 285 12.57 -13.45 -27.05
C GLU A 285 11.87 -14.76 -26.67
N LYS A 286 12.33 -15.45 -25.61
CA LYS A 286 11.68 -16.68 -25.13
C LYS A 286 10.25 -16.43 -24.66
N VAL A 287 10.00 -15.34 -23.94
CA VAL A 287 8.65 -14.95 -23.51
C VAL A 287 7.80 -14.64 -24.73
N TYR A 288 8.31 -13.90 -25.71
CA TYR A 288 7.60 -13.58 -26.94
C TYR A 288 7.22 -14.83 -27.75
N GLN A 289 8.15 -15.78 -27.92
CA GLN A 289 7.87 -17.06 -28.59
C GLN A 289 6.85 -17.91 -27.81
N GLU A 290 6.87 -17.86 -26.48
CA GLU A 290 5.88 -18.54 -25.64
C GLU A 290 4.47 -17.91 -25.81
N ILE A 291 4.39 -16.58 -25.93
CA ILE A 291 3.15 -15.87 -26.24
C ILE A 291 2.62 -16.28 -27.62
N LEU A 292 3.46 -16.26 -28.66
CA LEU A 292 3.08 -16.68 -30.01
C LEU A 292 2.63 -18.15 -30.07
N ARG A 293 3.21 -19.02 -29.25
CA ARG A 293 2.79 -20.43 -29.16
C ARG A 293 1.37 -20.57 -28.59
N VAL A 294 0.99 -19.71 -27.66
CA VAL A 294 -0.30 -19.79 -26.95
C VAL A 294 -1.41 -19.00 -27.66
N ALA A 295 -1.04 -17.92 -28.33
CA ALA A 295 -1.91 -17.06 -29.14
C ALA A 295 -1.29 -16.82 -30.54
N PRO A 296 -1.21 -17.87 -31.39
CA PRO A 296 -0.61 -17.76 -32.73
C PRO A 296 -1.42 -16.88 -33.69
N ASP A 297 -2.70 -16.68 -33.38
CA ASP A 297 -3.62 -15.79 -34.08
C ASP A 297 -3.48 -14.31 -33.68
N GLY A 298 -2.54 -13.99 -32.78
CA GLY A 298 -2.31 -12.62 -32.30
C GLY A 298 -3.44 -12.09 -31.42
N ARG A 299 -4.34 -12.96 -30.94
CA ARG A 299 -5.39 -12.54 -30.00
C ARG A 299 -4.78 -12.09 -28.66
N PRO A 300 -5.44 -11.19 -27.92
CA PRO A 300 -5.06 -10.90 -26.55
C PRO A 300 -5.04 -12.16 -25.68
N LEU A 301 -4.04 -12.27 -24.80
CA LEU A 301 -3.96 -13.35 -23.83
C LEU A 301 -5.07 -13.21 -22.80
N LYS A 302 -5.70 -14.34 -22.49
CA LYS A 302 -6.68 -14.43 -21.41
C LYS A 302 -6.05 -15.11 -20.20
N PHE A 303 -6.62 -14.96 -19.03
CA PHE A 303 -6.10 -15.59 -17.83
C PHE A 303 -6.19 -17.12 -17.88
N SER A 304 -7.18 -17.66 -18.59
CA SER A 304 -7.25 -19.10 -18.84
C SER A 304 -6.00 -19.63 -19.57
N ASP A 305 -5.27 -18.77 -20.28
CA ASP A 305 -4.02 -19.13 -20.92
C ASP A 305 -2.83 -19.17 -19.96
N ARG A 306 -2.95 -18.65 -18.73
CA ARG A 306 -1.87 -18.62 -17.72
C ARG A 306 -1.22 -19.97 -17.48
N GLN A 307 -2.00 -21.05 -17.48
CA GLN A 307 -1.46 -22.40 -17.26
C GLN A 307 -0.50 -22.82 -18.40
N LYS A 308 -0.60 -22.19 -19.58
CA LYS A 308 0.14 -22.56 -20.79
C LYS A 308 1.45 -21.79 -20.98
N TYR A 309 1.66 -20.63 -20.33
CA TYR A 309 2.87 -19.79 -20.48
C TYR A 309 3.71 -19.62 -19.19
N ILE A 310 3.56 -20.56 -18.24
CA ILE A 310 4.05 -20.40 -16.85
C ILE A 310 5.58 -20.52 -16.69
N HIS A 311 6.32 -21.05 -17.67
CA HIS A 311 7.71 -21.45 -17.45
C HIS A 311 8.69 -20.27 -17.44
N ASN A 312 8.64 -19.38 -18.43
CA ASN A 312 9.61 -18.29 -18.50
C ASN A 312 9.19 -17.09 -17.66
N VAL A 313 7.88 -16.82 -17.53
CA VAL A 313 7.36 -15.70 -16.73
C VAL A 313 7.66 -15.85 -15.24
N LYS A 314 7.55 -17.06 -14.67
CA LYS A 314 7.94 -17.32 -13.26
C LYS A 314 9.42 -17.07 -13.01
N SER A 315 10.26 -17.32 -14.01
CA SER A 315 11.70 -17.11 -13.92
C SER A 315 12.04 -15.62 -13.83
N VAL A 316 11.31 -14.76 -14.56
CA VAL A 316 11.43 -13.29 -14.45
C VAL A 316 11.05 -12.81 -13.06
N THR A 317 9.95 -13.31 -12.49
CA THR A 317 9.55 -12.98 -11.12
C THR A 317 10.62 -13.37 -10.10
N PHE A 318 11.24 -14.54 -10.25
CA PHE A 318 12.32 -15.01 -9.37
C PHE A 318 13.60 -14.15 -9.49
N ILE A 319 13.95 -13.71 -10.70
CA ILE A 319 15.09 -12.81 -10.93
C ILE A 319 14.88 -11.47 -10.23
N LEU A 320 13.67 -10.91 -10.30
CA LEU A 320 13.32 -9.65 -9.65
C LEU A 320 13.27 -9.74 -8.12
N HIS A 321 12.95 -10.92 -7.57
CA HIS A 321 12.93 -11.17 -6.12
C HIS A 321 14.31 -11.52 -5.53
N ASN A 322 15.39 -11.40 -6.31
CA ASN A 322 16.73 -11.66 -5.79
C ASN A 322 17.12 -10.58 -4.76
N PRO A 323 17.48 -10.93 -3.51
CA PRO A 323 17.71 -9.95 -2.45
C PRO A 323 18.91 -9.02 -2.68
N LYS A 324 19.81 -9.36 -3.62
CA LYS A 324 20.87 -8.43 -4.06
C LYS A 324 20.33 -7.27 -4.90
N LEU A 325 19.18 -7.44 -5.53
CA LEU A 325 18.52 -6.43 -6.37
C LEU A 325 17.46 -5.64 -5.59
N SER A 326 16.87 -6.20 -4.53
CA SER A 326 15.94 -5.46 -3.66
C SER A 326 16.59 -4.29 -2.92
N LEU A 327 17.92 -4.35 -2.70
CA LEU A 327 18.70 -3.24 -2.13
C LEU A 327 18.77 -2.01 -3.07
N TYR A 328 18.57 -2.18 -4.38
CA TYR A 328 18.56 -1.06 -5.33
C TYR A 328 17.21 -0.32 -5.39
N TYR A 329 16.14 -0.90 -4.84
CA TYR A 329 14.79 -0.34 -4.82
C TYR A 329 14.28 -0.03 -3.40
N ALA A 330 15.12 -0.22 -2.39
CA ALA A 330 14.79 0.00 -0.98
C ALA A 330 15.36 1.31 -0.41
N PHE A 331 15.76 2.26 -1.27
CA PHE A 331 16.24 3.58 -0.87
C PHE A 331 15.45 4.69 -1.52
#